data_AF-A0A9E2QJ81-F1
#
_entry.id   AF-A0A9E2QJ81-F1
#
_cell.length_a   1.000
_cell.length_b   1.000
_cell.length_c   1.000
_cell.angle_alpha   90.00
_cell.angle_beta   90.00
_cell.angle_gamma   90.00
#
_symmetry.space_group_name_H-M   'P 1'
#
loop_
_entity.id
_entity.type
_entity.pdbx_description
1 polymer ?
#
loop_
_entity_poly.entity_id
_entity_poly.type
_entity_poly.pdbx_seq_one_letter_code
_entity_poly.pdbx_strand_id
1 'polypeptide(L)'
;MEKFSQENNIEKELNHLELWREVLSLFGTEDAKEKFIDLCRRYYAYLVKAKAMAGMNERTVEVSESSRAGIHNQIMTTIYSLMTQSKLSQEKKEKLNLLANRHRVAEMIDDVFGPQSPAEKEKTSKMTEAGRFRKGEFD
;
A
#
# COMPACT_ATOMS: atom_id res chain seq x y z
N MET A 1 18.79 43.97 -9.97
CA MET A 1 18.27 42.81 -10.72
C MET A 1 18.59 41.57 -9.94
N GLU A 2 17.56 41.01 -9.33
CA GLU A 2 17.58 39.80 -8.52
C GLU A 2 17.90 38.58 -9.38
N LYS A 3 18.85 37.76 -8.92
CA LYS A 3 18.95 36.36 -9.37
C LYS A 3 18.29 35.52 -8.28
N PHE A 4 17.01 35.25 -8.47
CA PHE A 4 16.26 34.29 -7.68
C PHE A 4 16.96 32.94 -7.78
N SER A 5 17.52 32.49 -6.65
CA SER A 5 17.91 31.10 -6.47
C SER A 5 16.63 30.28 -6.55
N GLN A 6 16.55 29.39 -7.53
CA GLN A 6 15.57 28.31 -7.50
C GLN A 6 15.93 27.43 -6.31
N GLU A 7 15.29 27.70 -5.18
CA GLU A 7 15.22 26.78 -4.06
C GLU A 7 14.63 25.49 -4.61
N ASN A 8 15.49 24.48 -4.72
CA ASN A 8 15.12 23.09 -4.88
C ASN A 8 14.24 22.71 -3.66
N ASN A 9 12.95 23.01 -3.73
CA ASN A 9 11.92 22.32 -2.96
C ASN A 9 11.82 20.90 -3.52
N ILE A 10 12.84 20.10 -3.25
CA ILE A 10 12.70 18.66 -3.19
C ILE A 10 11.86 18.44 -1.94
N GLU A 11 10.53 18.51 -2.10
CA GLU A 11 9.64 17.81 -1.19
C GLU A 11 10.26 16.42 -1.03
N LYS A 12 10.70 16.07 0.18
CA LYS A 12 11.20 14.73 0.48
C LYS A 12 10.06 13.77 0.12
N GLU A 13 10.07 13.22 -1.10
CA GLU A 13 9.15 12.18 -1.50
C GLU A 13 9.26 11.06 -0.46
N LEU A 14 8.11 10.69 0.10
CA LEU A 14 8.04 9.63 1.09
C LEU A 14 8.53 8.35 0.41
N ASN A 15 9.72 7.86 0.77
CA ASN A 15 10.22 6.62 0.19
C ASN A 15 9.53 5.41 0.86
N HIS A 16 8.41 4.98 0.27
CA HIS A 16 7.62 3.86 0.79
C HIS A 16 8.38 2.53 0.85
N LEU A 17 9.31 2.28 -0.07
CA LEU A 17 10.15 1.08 -0.05
C LEU A 17 11.12 1.10 1.13
N GLU A 18 11.65 2.27 1.46
CA GLU A 18 12.51 2.46 2.62
C GLU A 18 11.73 2.28 3.92
N LEU A 19 10.54 2.89 4.04
CA LEU A 19 9.63 2.69 5.18
C LEU A 19 9.26 1.22 5.38
N TRP A 20 8.97 0.52 4.27
CA TRP A 20 8.70 -0.91 4.28
C TRP A 20 9.87 -1.71 4.84
N ARG A 21 11.10 -1.45 4.38
CA ARG A 21 12.31 -2.11 4.88
C ARG A 21 12.52 -1.85 6.38
N GLU A 22 12.29 -0.62 6.83
CA GLU A 22 12.38 -0.27 8.24
C GLU A 22 11.37 -1.06 9.09
N VAL A 23 10.11 -1.15 8.66
CA VAL A 23 9.08 -1.97 9.34
C VAL A 23 9.49 -3.43 9.40
N LEU A 24 9.94 -4.01 8.28
CA LEU A 24 10.37 -5.41 8.24
C LEU A 24 11.60 -5.67 9.13
N SER A 25 12.46 -4.67 9.32
CA SER A 25 13.64 -4.78 10.20
C SER A 25 13.29 -4.87 11.69
N LEU A 26 12.05 -4.54 12.08
CA LEU A 26 11.61 -4.62 13.48
C LEU A 26 11.15 -6.01 13.90
N PHE A 27 10.99 -6.94 12.96
CA PHE A 27 10.59 -8.30 13.28
C PHE A 27 11.77 -9.10 13.83
N GLY A 28 11.56 -9.75 14.98
CA GLY A 28 12.58 -10.60 15.60
C GLY A 28 12.71 -11.99 14.97
N THR A 29 11.77 -12.40 14.10
CA THR A 29 11.78 -13.72 13.43
C THR A 29 11.28 -13.60 11.99
N GLU A 30 11.84 -14.43 11.10
CA GLU A 30 11.41 -14.48 9.69
C GLU A 30 9.96 -15.00 9.57
N ASP A 31 9.55 -15.97 10.40
CA ASP A 31 8.16 -16.46 10.44
C ASP A 31 7.13 -15.34 10.71
N ALA A 32 7.40 -14.46 11.68
CA ALA A 32 6.50 -13.35 11.99
C ALA A 32 6.46 -12.32 10.87
N LYS A 33 7.61 -12.06 10.26
CA LYS A 33 7.76 -11.19 9.10
C LYS A 33 6.99 -11.71 7.89
N GLU A 34 7.09 -13.00 7.58
CA GLU A 34 6.32 -13.63 6.49
C GLU A 34 4.82 -13.56 6.72
N LYS A 35 4.35 -13.83 7.95
CA LYS A 35 2.93 -13.68 8.32
C LYS A 35 2.43 -12.26 8.11
N PHE A 36 3.23 -11.26 8.46
CA PHE A 36 2.90 -9.86 8.21
C PHE A 36 2.86 -9.52 6.72
N ILE A 37 3.83 -10.01 5.94
CA ILE A 37 3.86 -9.83 4.48
C ILE A 37 2.61 -10.45 3.85
N ASP A 38 2.20 -11.66 4.28
CA ASP A 38 0.98 -12.31 3.80
C ASP A 38 -0.28 -11.48 4.15
N LEU A 39 -0.34 -10.92 5.36
CA LEU A 39 -1.42 -10.03 5.76
C LEU A 39 -1.52 -8.79 4.84
N CYS A 40 -0.37 -8.17 4.53
CA CYS A 40 -0.28 -7.05 3.60
C CYS A 40 -0.68 -7.44 2.17
N ARG A 41 -0.28 -8.64 1.69
CA ARG A 41 -0.71 -9.17 0.38
C ARG A 41 -2.22 -9.37 0.30
N ARG A 42 -2.83 -9.93 1.35
CA ARG A 42 -4.29 -10.10 1.44
C ARG A 42 -4.97 -8.74 1.37
N TYR A 43 -4.49 -7.76 2.13
CA TYR A 43 -5.00 -6.38 2.06
C TYR A 43 -4.89 -5.79 0.65
N TYR A 44 -3.73 -5.93 0.01
CA TYR A 44 -3.51 -5.45 -1.35
C TYR A 44 -4.46 -6.08 -2.36
N ALA A 45 -4.74 -7.39 -2.25
CA ALA A 45 -5.73 -8.06 -3.11
C ALA A 45 -7.13 -7.42 -3.00
N TYR A 46 -7.53 -6.94 -1.80
CA TYR A 46 -8.76 -6.16 -1.65
C TYR A 46 -8.66 -4.77 -2.31
N LEU A 47 -7.51 -4.10 -2.25
CA LEU A 47 -7.31 -2.82 -2.93
C LEU A 47 -7.45 -2.95 -4.45
N VAL A 48 -6.84 -3.98 -5.04
CA VAL A 48 -6.93 -4.25 -6.49
C VAL A 48 -8.37 -4.53 -6.90
N LYS A 49 -9.09 -5.38 -6.15
CA LYS A 49 -10.51 -5.66 -6.40
C LYS A 49 -11.36 -4.40 -6.34
N ALA A 50 -11.15 -3.55 -5.33
CA ALA A 50 -11.87 -2.29 -5.20
C ALA A 50 -11.60 -1.33 -6.37
N LYS A 51 -10.34 -1.22 -6.82
CA LYS A 51 -9.96 -0.40 -7.99
C LYS A 51 -10.61 -0.91 -9.28
N ALA A 52 -10.62 -2.23 -9.50
CA ALA A 52 -11.26 -2.83 -10.68
C ALA A 52 -12.77 -2.56 -10.71
N MET A 53 -13.45 -2.67 -9.56
CA MET A 53 -14.89 -2.42 -9.45
C MET A 53 -15.26 -0.95 -9.61
N ALA A 54 -14.46 -0.04 -9.06
CA ALA A 54 -14.62 1.40 -9.27
C ALA A 54 -14.53 1.76 -10.77
N GLY A 55 -13.69 1.05 -11.51
CA GLY A 55 -13.64 1.15 -12.97
C GLY A 55 -14.89 0.61 -13.65
N MET A 56 -15.61 -0.37 -13.10
CA MET A 56 -16.71 -1.06 -13.78
C MET A 56 -18.12 -0.50 -13.51
N ASN A 57 -18.28 0.55 -12.69
CA ASN A 57 -19.60 1.08 -12.27
C ASN A 57 -20.55 0.02 -11.66
N GLU A 58 -20.03 -1.15 -11.27
CA GLU A 58 -20.82 -2.21 -10.65
C GLU A 58 -20.99 -1.89 -9.16
N ARG A 59 -22.24 -1.64 -8.76
CA ARG A 59 -22.67 -1.23 -7.41
C ARG A 59 -22.67 -2.36 -6.37
N THR A 60 -22.19 -3.55 -6.70
CA THR A 60 -22.54 -4.75 -5.94
C THR A 60 -21.33 -5.63 -5.65
N VAL A 61 -20.45 -5.14 -4.77
CA VAL A 61 -19.55 -6.02 -4.03
C VAL A 61 -19.60 -5.67 -2.55
N GLU A 62 -20.64 -6.19 -1.89
CA GLU A 62 -20.74 -6.35 -0.44
C GLU A 62 -19.77 -7.41 0.11
N VAL A 63 -18.70 -7.77 -0.61
CA VAL A 63 -17.63 -8.64 -0.08
C VAL A 63 -16.77 -7.84 0.90
N SER A 64 -17.41 -7.58 2.04
CA SER A 64 -17.00 -7.12 3.34
C SER A 64 -15.96 -5.99 3.36
N GLU A 65 -16.42 -4.75 3.19
CA GLU A 65 -15.66 -3.60 3.68
C GLU A 65 -15.19 -3.80 5.13
N SER A 66 -15.98 -4.51 5.94
CA SER A 66 -15.66 -4.96 7.29
C SER A 66 -14.37 -5.81 7.37
N SER A 67 -14.17 -6.76 6.44
CA SER A 67 -12.96 -7.59 6.44
C SER A 67 -11.74 -6.82 5.93
N ARG A 68 -11.91 -5.95 4.93
CA ARG A 68 -10.83 -5.04 4.46
C ARG A 68 -10.38 -4.13 5.60
N ALA A 69 -11.34 -3.48 6.29
CA ALA A 69 -11.06 -2.61 7.42
C ALA A 69 -10.42 -3.38 8.58
N GLY A 70 -10.89 -4.61 8.85
CA GLY A 70 -10.32 -5.51 9.86
C GLY A 70 -8.86 -5.85 9.58
N ILE A 71 -8.53 -6.27 8.35
CA ILE A 71 -7.15 -6.57 7.95
C ILE A 71 -6.26 -5.31 8.06
N HIS A 72 -6.75 -4.16 7.59
CA HIS A 72 -5.99 -2.91 7.72
C HIS A 72 -5.77 -2.55 9.20
N ASN A 73 -6.77 -2.69 10.06
CA ASN A 73 -6.60 -2.46 11.49
C ASN A 73 -5.54 -3.39 12.09
N GLN A 74 -5.53 -4.67 11.71
CA GLN A 74 -4.49 -5.62 12.14
C GLN A 74 -3.09 -5.20 11.68
N ILE A 75 -2.94 -4.70 10.45
CA ILE A 75 -1.68 -4.16 9.94
C ILE A 75 -1.23 -2.96 10.79
N MET A 76 -2.12 -1.98 11.01
CA MET A 76 -1.83 -0.79 11.82
C MET A 76 -1.41 -1.17 13.23
N THR A 77 -2.15 -2.07 13.88
CA THR A 77 -1.85 -2.55 15.23
C THR A 77 -0.49 -3.26 15.27
N THR A 78 -0.17 -4.06 14.26
CA THR A 78 1.13 -4.75 14.17
C THR A 78 2.28 -3.75 14.06
N ILE A 79 2.18 -2.77 13.15
CA ILE A 79 3.19 -1.71 12.98
C ILE A 79 3.38 -0.94 14.30
N TYR A 80 2.28 -0.51 14.94
CA TYR A 80 2.32 0.22 16.20
C TYR A 80 2.95 -0.61 17.33
N SER A 81 2.61 -1.90 17.42
CA SER A 81 3.19 -2.82 18.40
C SER A 81 4.70 -2.96 18.20
N LEU A 82 5.17 -3.10 16.95
CA LEU A 82 6.59 -3.21 16.65
C LEU A 82 7.34 -1.92 17.04
N MET A 83 6.76 -0.75 16.74
CA MET A 83 7.35 0.54 17.07
C MET A 83 7.46 0.79 18.58
N THR A 84 6.47 0.33 19.36
CA THR A 84 6.43 0.53 20.81
C THR A 84 7.31 -0.46 21.57
N GLN A 85 7.45 -1.69 21.07
CA GLN A 85 8.28 -2.73 21.68
C GLN A 85 9.77 -2.60 21.32
N SER A 86 10.08 -1.99 20.18
CA SER A 86 11.46 -1.85 19.71
C SER A 86 12.17 -0.65 20.33
N LYS A 87 13.45 -0.82 20.69
CA LYS A 87 14.34 0.30 21.06
C LYS A 87 14.82 1.03 19.81
N LEU A 88 14.01 1.94 19.31
CA LEU A 88 14.29 2.72 18.10
C LEU A 88 15.11 3.99 18.42
N SER A 89 16.02 4.36 17.51
CA SER A 89 16.63 5.69 17.51
C SER A 89 15.58 6.77 17.24
N GLN A 90 15.87 8.02 17.63
CA GLN A 90 14.95 9.15 17.43
C GLN A 90 14.61 9.34 15.94
N GLU A 91 15.61 9.25 15.06
CA GLU A 91 15.43 9.32 13.61
C GLU A 91 14.50 8.23 13.08
N LYS A 92 14.69 6.97 13.50
CA LYS A 92 13.82 5.86 13.10
C LYS A 92 12.39 6.04 13.62
N LYS A 93 12.22 6.59 14.82
CA LYS A 93 10.89 6.91 15.37
C LYS A 93 10.18 7.95 14.52
N GLU A 94 10.83 9.06 14.21
CA GLU A 94 10.25 10.14 13.40
C GLU A 94 9.84 9.64 12.02
N LYS A 95 10.71 8.84 11.39
CA LYS A 95 10.44 8.21 10.10
C LYS A 95 9.25 7.25 10.13
N LEU A 96 9.21 6.34 11.10
CA LEU A 96 8.10 5.38 11.22
C LEU A 96 6.81 6.02 11.74
N ASN A 97 6.86 7.17 12.41
CA ASN A 97 5.68 7.89 12.87
C ASN A 97 4.77 8.35 11.72
N LEU A 98 5.32 8.43 10.50
CA LEU A 98 4.54 8.65 9.28
C LEU A 98 3.48 7.55 9.05
N LEU A 99 3.74 6.33 9.53
CA LEU A 99 2.84 5.18 9.46
C LEU A 99 1.74 5.19 10.55
N ALA A 100 1.71 6.20 11.43
CA ALA A 100 0.55 6.45 12.28
C ALA A 100 -0.69 6.86 11.45
N ASN A 101 -0.46 7.38 10.24
CA ASN A 101 -1.53 7.71 9.31
C ASN A 101 -1.96 6.48 8.50
N ARG A 102 -3.24 6.10 8.67
CA ARG A 102 -3.89 4.99 7.96
C ARG A 102 -3.74 5.07 6.43
N HIS A 103 -3.81 6.28 5.87
CA HIS A 103 -3.68 6.47 4.43
C HIS A 103 -2.26 6.14 3.96
N ARG A 104 -1.25 6.60 4.68
CA ARG A 104 0.17 6.33 4.37
C ARG A 104 0.50 4.85 4.40
N VAL A 105 -0.10 4.08 5.31
CA VAL A 105 0.07 2.62 5.34
C VAL A 105 -0.54 1.96 4.10
N ALA A 106 -1.71 2.43 3.64
CA ALA A 106 -2.30 1.92 2.42
C ALA A 106 -1.48 2.28 1.17
N GLU A 107 -0.97 3.52 1.08
CA GLU A 107 -0.07 3.95 -0.01
C GLU A 107 1.21 3.13 -0.03
N MET A 108 1.84 2.93 1.13
CA MET A 108 3.05 2.09 1.23
C MET A 108 2.80 0.66 0.73
N ILE A 109 1.66 0.05 1.08
CA ILE A 109 1.31 -1.29 0.61
C ILE A 109 1.01 -1.29 -0.89
N ASP A 110 0.30 -0.29 -1.41
CA ASP A 110 0.04 -0.16 -2.85
C ASP A 110 1.34 -0.01 -3.65
N ASP A 111 2.32 0.74 -3.13
CA ASP A 111 3.62 0.93 -3.77
C ASP A 111 4.55 -0.27 -3.65
N VAL A 112 4.45 -1.07 -2.59
CA VAL A 112 5.27 -2.29 -2.43
C VAL A 112 4.74 -3.45 -3.28
N PHE A 113 3.42 -3.63 -3.32
CA PHE A 113 2.80 -4.79 -3.97
C PHE A 113 2.17 -4.46 -5.33
N GLY A 114 2.08 -3.17 -5.67
CA GLY A 114 1.56 -2.71 -6.94
C GLY A 114 2.57 -2.76 -8.09
N PRO A 115 2.08 -2.49 -9.32
CA PRO A 115 2.90 -2.54 -10.51
C PRO A 115 4.03 -1.49 -10.42
N GLN A 116 5.27 -1.94 -10.53
CA GLN A 116 6.47 -1.12 -10.29
C GLN A 116 6.85 -0.29 -11.53
N SER A 117 6.38 -0.66 -12.73
CA SER A 117 6.63 0.09 -13.96
C SER A 117 5.38 0.80 -14.50
N PRO A 118 5.51 2.00 -15.11
CA PRO A 118 4.43 2.62 -15.89
C PRO A 118 3.85 1.69 -16.96
N ALA A 119 4.69 0.86 -17.58
CA ALA A 119 4.27 -0.13 -18.57
C ALA A 119 3.46 -1.28 -17.95
N GLU A 120 3.73 -1.63 -16.69
CA GLU A 120 2.93 -2.61 -15.93
C GLU A 120 1.63 -2.00 -15.43
N LYS A 121 1.64 -0.72 -14.99
CA LYS A 121 0.44 0.04 -14.65
C LYS A 121 -0.50 0.15 -15.87
N GLU A 122 0.05 0.45 -17.04
CA GLU A 122 -0.69 0.52 -18.30
C GLU A 122 -1.20 -0.86 -18.75
N LYS A 123 -0.41 -1.93 -18.58
CA LYS A 123 -0.85 -3.32 -18.84
C LYS A 123 -1.98 -3.77 -17.91
N THR A 124 -1.90 -3.46 -16.61
CA THR A 124 -2.99 -3.78 -15.67
C THR A 124 -4.26 -3.00 -16.00
N SER A 125 -4.16 -1.70 -16.33
CA SER A 125 -5.31 -0.90 -16.77
C SER A 125 -5.93 -1.45 -18.06
N LYS A 126 -5.09 -1.83 -19.05
CA LYS A 126 -5.55 -2.43 -20.31
C LYS A 126 -6.15 -3.83 -20.14
N MET A 127 -5.68 -4.65 -19.18
CA MET A 127 -6.30 -5.95 -18.88
C MET A 127 -7.70 -5.81 -18.27
N THR A 128 -7.89 -4.87 -17.35
CA THR A 128 -9.23 -4.55 -16.82
C THR A 128 -10.17 -3.98 -17.88
N GLU A 129 -9.63 -3.30 -18.89
CA GLU A 129 -10.41 -2.75 -20.00
C GLU A 129 -10.71 -3.81 -21.08
N ALA A 130 -9.78 -4.72 -21.36
CA ALA A 130 -9.97 -5.84 -22.30
C ALA A 130 -10.95 -6.91 -21.79
N GLY A 131 -11.14 -7.01 -20.47
CA GLY A 131 -12.20 -7.82 -19.87
C GLY A 131 -13.63 -7.28 -20.08
N ARG A 132 -13.79 -6.03 -20.57
CA ARG A 132 -15.10 -5.41 -20.83
C ARG A 132 -15.79 -5.86 -22.13
N PHE A 133 -15.14 -6.65 -23.00
CA PHE A 133 -15.67 -6.95 -24.34
C PHE A 133 -16.08 -8.40 -24.62
N ARG A 134 -16.23 -9.25 -23.60
CA ARG A 134 -16.85 -10.58 -23.81
C ARG A 134 -18.07 -10.80 -22.92
N LYS A 135 -19.09 -9.98 -23.14
CA LYS A 135 -20.47 -10.31 -22.77
C LYS A 135 -21.29 -10.31 -24.06
N GLY A 136 -21.41 -11.50 -24.65
CA GLY A 136 -22.21 -11.70 -25.86
C GLY A 136 -21.63 -12.76 -26.79
N GLU A 137 -21.47 -13.99 -26.31
CA GLU A 137 -21.42 -15.21 -27.14
C GLU A 137 -21.43 -16.41 -26.18
N PHE A 138 -22.59 -16.70 -25.59
CA PHE A 138 -22.99 -18.06 -25.19
C PHE A 138 -24.51 -18.06 -25.09
N ASP A 139 -25.09 -18.83 -26.02
CA ASP A 139 -26.51 -19.08 -26.38
C ASP A 139 -27.33 -17.92 -26.96
#